data_AF-A0A4Y8CAA8-F1
#
_entry.id   AF-A0A4Y8CAA8-F1
#
_cell.length_a   1.000
_cell.length_b   1.000
_cell.length_c   1.000
_cell.angle_alpha   90.00
_cell.angle_beta   90.00
_cell.angle_gamma   90.00
#
_symmetry.space_group_name_H-M   'P 1'
#
loop_
_entity.id
_entity.type
_entity.pdbx_description
1 polymer ?
#
loop_
_entity_poly.entity_id
_entity_poly.type
_entity_poly.pdbx_seq_one_letter_code
_entity_poly.pdbx_strand_id
1 'polypeptide(L)'
;VATKMMPSRNATCMAEGGINGVTDFSNGDSYKLHAYDTIKGGAYLVDQDAALKFCELAGKAIFNMDFIGTLFSRNEQGGVAQRLMGGASKKRCNYSADKTGHILMHSCLDDAISSGVKFLMDHELLDIGVVDGKCEGVVLRDIQSGGIYPVLCKALVIATGG
;
A
#
# COMPACT_ATOMS: atom_id res chain seq x y z
N VAL A 1 -1.71 14.29 -6.14
CA VAL A 1 -1.73 13.74 -4.78
C VAL A 1 -1.59 14.89 -3.80
N ALA A 2 -2.56 15.08 -2.89
CA ALA A 2 -2.43 16.04 -1.80
C ALA A 2 -2.04 15.30 -0.51
N THR A 3 -1.11 15.85 0.26
CA THR A 3 -0.63 15.23 1.50
C THR A 3 -0.24 16.31 2.50
N LYS A 4 -0.57 16.11 3.78
CA LYS A 4 -0.25 17.04 4.87
C LYS A 4 1.21 17.03 5.30
N MET A 5 1.99 16.08 4.75
CA MET A 5 3.40 15.90 5.09
C MET A 5 4.15 15.24 3.93
N MET A 6 5.48 15.29 3.98
CA MET A 6 6.34 14.56 3.05
C MET A 6 5.95 13.07 2.97
N PRO A 7 5.73 12.47 1.78
CA PRO A 7 5.35 11.06 1.66
C PRO A 7 6.29 10.10 2.40
N SER A 8 7.59 10.38 2.42
CA SER A 8 8.58 9.57 3.15
C SER A 8 8.49 9.67 4.68
N ARG A 9 7.60 10.51 5.22
CA ARG A 9 7.34 10.66 6.66
C ARG A 9 6.00 10.06 7.11
N ASN A 10 5.30 9.35 6.23
CA ASN A 10 4.07 8.67 6.59
C ASN A 10 4.34 7.40 7.44
N ALA A 11 3.28 6.83 8.01
CA ALA A 11 3.38 5.64 8.83
C ALA A 11 3.82 4.38 8.05
N THR A 12 3.63 4.35 6.73
CA THR A 12 4.10 3.24 5.87
C THR A 12 5.62 3.06 5.99
N CYS A 13 6.39 4.13 6.09
CA CYS A 13 7.84 4.06 6.29
C CYS A 13 8.27 3.36 7.59
N MET A 14 7.37 3.28 8.58
CA MET A 14 7.65 2.61 9.86
C MET A 14 7.34 1.11 9.82
N ALA A 15 6.79 0.58 8.73
CA ALA A 15 6.53 -0.85 8.63
C ALA A 15 7.83 -1.64 8.38
N GLU A 16 8.10 -2.64 9.21
CA GLU A 16 9.36 -3.41 9.17
C GLU A 16 9.18 -4.78 8.51
N GLY A 17 8.17 -5.53 9.00
CA GLY A 17 8.04 -6.98 8.86
C GLY A 17 7.92 -7.53 7.44
N GLY A 18 7.33 -6.80 6.51
CA GLY A 18 7.18 -7.24 5.12
C GLY A 18 5.75 -7.19 4.61
N ILE A 19 5.54 -7.73 3.41
CA ILE A 19 4.24 -7.79 2.74
C ILE A 19 3.90 -9.23 2.39
N ASN A 20 2.71 -9.68 2.80
CA ASN A 20 2.26 -11.04 2.51
C ASN A 20 1.73 -11.15 1.08
N GLY A 21 2.22 -12.16 0.36
CA GLY A 21 1.70 -12.54 -0.95
C GLY A 21 2.44 -13.77 -1.48
N VAL A 22 1.68 -14.68 -2.09
CA VAL A 22 2.24 -15.95 -2.56
C VAL A 22 2.96 -15.70 -3.89
N THR A 23 4.29 -15.71 -3.82
CA THR A 23 5.21 -15.56 -4.98
C THR A 23 5.93 -16.87 -5.32
N ASP A 24 5.89 -17.85 -4.41
CA ASP A 24 6.41 -19.21 -4.60
C ASP A 24 5.33 -20.23 -4.21
N PHE A 25 5.01 -21.14 -5.13
CA PHE A 25 4.00 -22.18 -4.96
C PHE A 25 4.62 -23.57 -4.68
N SER A 26 5.94 -23.71 -4.72
CA SER A 26 6.66 -24.99 -4.64
C SER A 26 6.41 -25.74 -3.32
N ASN A 27 6.21 -25.02 -2.22
CA ASN A 27 6.00 -25.57 -0.87
C ASN A 27 4.53 -25.84 -0.51
N GLY A 28 3.67 -25.95 -1.53
CA GLY A 28 2.23 -26.17 -1.38
C GLY A 28 1.50 -24.96 -0.77
N ASP A 29 2.06 -23.76 -0.94
CA ASP A 29 1.33 -22.52 -0.63
C ASP A 29 0.35 -22.19 -1.76
N SER A 30 -0.69 -21.42 -1.44
CA SER A 30 -1.68 -20.96 -2.42
C SER A 30 -2.39 -19.71 -1.95
N TYR A 31 -2.92 -18.94 -2.89
CA TYR A 31 -3.78 -17.79 -2.56
C TYR A 31 -5.01 -18.19 -1.74
N LYS A 32 -5.50 -19.44 -1.88
CA LYS A 32 -6.61 -19.96 -1.06
C LYS A 32 -6.21 -20.17 0.39
N LEU A 33 -5.01 -20.69 0.64
CA LEU A 33 -4.46 -20.82 2.00
C LEU A 33 -4.17 -19.45 2.61
N HIS A 34 -3.65 -18.52 1.83
CA HIS A 34 -3.48 -17.13 2.26
C HIS A 34 -4.83 -16.50 2.66
N ALA A 35 -5.87 -16.65 1.81
CA ALA A 35 -7.20 -16.14 2.11
C ALA A 35 -7.81 -16.80 3.36
N TYR A 36 -7.61 -18.11 3.54
CA TYR A 36 -8.05 -18.81 4.74
C TYR A 36 -7.40 -18.22 6.01
N ASP A 37 -6.09 -18.02 6.01
CA ASP A 37 -5.38 -17.40 7.13
C ASP A 37 -5.89 -15.97 7.41
N THR A 38 -6.17 -15.19 6.36
CA THR A 38 -6.75 -13.84 6.46
C THR A 38 -8.15 -13.86 7.08
N ILE A 39 -9.05 -14.73 6.59
CA ILE A 39 -10.43 -14.83 7.07
C ILE A 39 -10.47 -15.29 8.52
N LYS A 40 -9.68 -16.33 8.86
CA LYS A 40 -9.54 -16.82 10.23
C LYS A 40 -8.95 -15.74 11.14
N GLY A 41 -7.90 -15.05 10.71
CA GLY A 41 -7.23 -14.00 11.47
C GLY A 41 -8.13 -12.79 11.74
N GLY A 42 -8.99 -12.44 10.79
CA GLY A 42 -10.02 -11.41 10.97
C GLY A 42 -11.28 -11.89 11.69
N ALA A 43 -11.22 -13.02 12.39
CA ALA A 43 -12.33 -13.59 13.17
C ALA A 43 -13.63 -13.77 12.36
N TYR A 44 -13.51 -14.07 11.07
CA TYR A 44 -14.63 -14.21 10.13
C TYR A 44 -15.48 -12.94 9.92
N LEU A 45 -15.00 -11.77 10.35
CA LEU A 45 -15.62 -10.46 10.09
C LEU A 45 -15.15 -9.83 8.77
N VAL A 46 -14.23 -10.48 8.06
CA VAL A 46 -13.69 -10.01 6.78
C VAL A 46 -14.66 -10.39 5.66
N ASP A 47 -14.94 -9.43 4.76
CA ASP A 47 -15.61 -9.70 3.50
C ASP A 47 -14.79 -10.68 2.67
N GLN A 48 -15.28 -11.92 2.54
CA GLN A 48 -14.47 -13.04 2.07
C GLN A 48 -14.17 -12.98 0.58
N ASP A 49 -15.05 -12.38 -0.21
CA ASP A 49 -14.84 -12.11 -1.64
C ASP A 49 -13.69 -11.10 -1.84
N ALA A 50 -13.67 -10.04 -1.04
CA ALA A 50 -12.57 -9.07 -1.01
C ALA A 50 -11.26 -9.73 -0.55
N ALA A 51 -11.28 -10.54 0.51
CA ALA A 51 -10.11 -11.26 1.00
C ALA A 51 -9.53 -12.21 -0.06
N LEU A 52 -10.38 -13.00 -0.71
CA LEU A 52 -9.96 -13.91 -1.77
C LEU A 52 -9.32 -13.15 -2.93
N LYS A 53 -9.95 -12.04 -3.36
CA LYS A 53 -9.42 -11.23 -4.45
C LYS A 53 -8.11 -10.55 -4.09
N PHE A 54 -8.00 -10.03 -2.87
CA PHE A 54 -6.77 -9.47 -2.33
C PHE A 54 -5.63 -10.49 -2.37
N CYS A 55 -5.85 -11.70 -1.83
CA CYS A 55 -4.84 -12.75 -1.79
C CYS A 55 -4.44 -13.27 -3.19
N GLU A 56 -5.36 -13.26 -4.16
CA GLU A 56 -5.08 -13.58 -5.57
C GLU A 56 -4.17 -12.54 -6.23
N LEU A 57 -4.36 -11.25 -5.91
CA LEU A 57 -3.61 -10.15 -6.50
C LEU A 57 -2.30 -9.83 -5.77
N ALA A 58 -2.17 -10.20 -4.49
CA ALA A 58 -1.03 -9.84 -3.64
C ALA A 58 0.32 -10.26 -4.25
N GLY A 59 0.43 -11.49 -4.76
CA GLY A 59 1.67 -11.96 -5.40
C GLY A 59 2.03 -11.16 -6.65
N LYS A 60 1.03 -10.80 -7.48
CA LYS A 60 1.23 -9.96 -8.67
C LYS A 60 1.70 -8.56 -8.30
N ALA A 61 1.12 -7.98 -7.24
CA ALA A 61 1.55 -6.68 -6.73
C ALA A 61 3.02 -6.72 -6.26
N ILE A 62 3.45 -7.78 -5.59
CA ILE A 62 4.83 -7.94 -5.15
C ILE A 62 5.80 -8.05 -6.34
N PHE A 63 5.44 -8.81 -7.38
CA PHE A 63 6.26 -8.85 -8.60
C PHE A 63 6.35 -7.48 -9.29
N ASN A 64 5.25 -6.72 -9.32
CA ASN A 64 5.29 -5.35 -9.85
C ASN A 64 6.18 -4.44 -8.99
N MET A 65 6.13 -4.56 -7.67
CA MET A 65 7.01 -3.81 -6.77
C MET A 65 8.49 -4.16 -7.02
N ASP A 66 8.81 -5.44 -7.19
CA ASP A 66 10.15 -5.89 -7.53
C ASP A 66 10.62 -5.32 -8.88
N PHE A 67 9.71 -5.30 -9.87
CA PHE A 67 9.96 -4.76 -11.20
C PHE A 67 10.26 -3.25 -11.21
N ILE A 68 9.55 -2.44 -10.41
CA ILE A 68 9.81 -1.00 -10.29
C ILE A 68 11.03 -0.67 -9.41
N GLY A 69 11.83 -1.67 -9.03
CA GLY A 69 13.09 -1.47 -8.33
C GLY A 69 12.99 -1.52 -6.80
N THR A 70 11.94 -2.11 -6.24
CA THR A 70 11.90 -2.39 -4.80
C THR A 70 13.00 -3.38 -4.44
N LEU A 71 13.86 -2.99 -3.49
CA LEU A 71 15.01 -3.79 -3.08
C LEU A 71 14.61 -4.89 -2.09
N PHE A 72 13.84 -5.89 -2.55
CA PHE A 72 13.57 -7.07 -1.74
C PHE A 72 14.85 -7.86 -1.44
N SER A 73 14.91 -8.47 -0.25
CA SER A 73 15.92 -9.48 0.07
C SER A 73 15.79 -10.67 -0.89
N ARG A 74 16.91 -11.30 -1.25
CA ARG A 74 16.97 -12.39 -2.24
C ARG A 74 17.23 -13.73 -1.59
N ASN A 75 16.64 -14.78 -2.15
CA ASN A 75 17.00 -16.17 -1.83
C ASN A 75 18.23 -16.61 -2.63
N GLU A 76 18.73 -17.82 -2.36
CA GLU A 76 19.91 -18.39 -3.04
C GLU A 76 19.73 -18.53 -4.55
N GLN A 77 18.48 -18.61 -5.01
CA GLN A 77 18.10 -18.73 -6.42
C GLN A 77 17.88 -17.36 -7.09
N GLY A 78 18.11 -16.25 -6.38
CA GLY A 78 17.93 -14.88 -6.87
C GLY A 78 16.48 -14.38 -6.88
N GLY A 79 15.52 -15.19 -6.44
CA GLY A 79 14.12 -14.79 -6.26
C GLY A 79 13.91 -13.97 -4.98
N VAL A 80 12.72 -13.42 -4.81
CA VAL A 80 12.34 -12.68 -3.59
C VAL A 80 12.32 -13.64 -2.39
N ALA A 81 13.07 -13.30 -1.34
CA ALA A 81 13.12 -14.05 -0.10
C ALA A 81 11.81 -13.89 0.70
N GLN A 82 11.41 -14.98 1.36
CA GLN A 82 10.19 -15.03 2.16
C GLN A 82 10.48 -15.50 3.59
N ARG A 83 9.75 -14.96 4.56
CA ARG A 83 9.78 -15.40 5.97
C ARG A 83 8.41 -15.73 6.51
N LEU A 84 8.39 -16.39 7.68
CA LEU A 84 7.16 -16.57 8.46
C LEU A 84 6.79 -15.23 9.13
N MET A 85 5.49 -14.97 9.21
CA MET A 85 4.92 -13.83 9.92
C MET A 85 3.69 -14.30 10.71
N GLY A 86 3.32 -13.56 11.75
CA GLY A 86 2.20 -13.91 12.63
C GLY A 86 0.91 -14.18 11.86
N GLY A 87 0.22 -15.27 12.21
CA GLY A 87 -1.05 -15.67 11.60
C GLY A 87 -0.95 -16.40 10.25
N ALA A 88 0.23 -16.42 9.61
CA ALA A 88 0.41 -17.14 8.35
C ALA A 88 0.80 -18.61 8.57
N SER A 89 0.11 -19.53 7.89
CA SER A 89 0.42 -20.96 7.88
C SER A 89 1.64 -21.35 7.03
N LYS A 90 2.11 -20.45 6.15
CA LYS A 90 3.25 -20.64 5.25
C LYS A 90 4.15 -19.41 5.20
N LYS A 91 5.39 -19.60 4.74
CA LYS A 91 6.36 -18.53 4.47
C LYS A 91 5.93 -17.76 3.22
N ARG A 92 5.24 -16.63 3.40
CA ARG A 92 4.79 -15.77 2.28
C ARG A 92 4.96 -14.28 2.54
N CYS A 93 5.68 -13.92 3.61
CA CYS A 93 6.00 -12.55 3.90
C CYS A 93 7.27 -12.17 3.13
N ASN A 94 7.12 -11.39 2.07
CA ASN A 94 8.19 -10.89 1.21
C ASN A 94 8.75 -9.62 1.85
N TYR A 95 10.07 -9.52 1.98
CA TYR A 95 10.65 -8.51 2.87
C TYR A 95 11.94 -7.90 2.31
N SER A 96 12.28 -6.71 2.82
CA SER A 96 13.60 -6.10 2.67
C SER A 96 14.19 -5.90 4.05
N ALA A 97 15.02 -6.87 4.48
CA ALA A 97 15.55 -6.95 5.84
C ALA A 97 14.47 -6.68 6.91
N ASP A 98 14.61 -5.61 7.68
CA ASP A 98 13.71 -5.10 8.69
C ASP A 98 13.15 -3.70 8.33
N LYS A 99 13.23 -3.29 7.06
CA LYS A 99 12.87 -1.94 6.59
C LYS A 99 11.91 -1.97 5.40
N THR A 100 11.05 -2.98 5.33
CA THR A 100 10.26 -3.24 4.11
C THR A 100 9.37 -2.06 3.73
N GLY A 101 8.68 -1.44 4.69
CA GLY A 101 7.83 -0.27 4.46
C GLY A 101 8.61 0.95 4.01
N HIS A 102 9.79 1.21 4.60
CA HIS A 102 10.69 2.27 4.16
C HIS A 102 11.08 2.12 2.69
N ILE A 103 11.53 0.92 2.30
CA ILE A 103 11.95 0.64 0.92
C ILE A 103 10.75 0.73 -0.04
N LEU A 104 9.61 0.12 0.28
CA LEU A 104 8.40 0.18 -0.55
C LEU A 104 7.94 1.63 -0.77
N MET A 105 7.92 2.46 0.27
CA MET A 105 7.48 3.84 0.16
C MET A 105 8.40 4.67 -0.73
N HIS A 106 9.72 4.50 -0.60
CA HIS A 106 10.67 5.19 -1.46
C HIS A 106 10.54 4.74 -2.92
N SER A 107 10.44 3.44 -3.19
CA SER A 107 10.23 2.93 -4.55
C SER A 107 8.93 3.46 -5.18
N CYS A 108 7.82 3.47 -4.45
CA CYS A 108 6.56 4.06 -4.94
C CYS A 108 6.65 5.57 -5.18
N LEU A 109 7.37 6.29 -4.32
CA LEU A 109 7.55 7.74 -4.47
C LEU A 109 8.37 8.06 -5.72
N ASP A 110 9.48 7.34 -5.93
CA ASP A 110 10.34 7.52 -7.09
C ASP A 110 9.61 7.17 -8.40
N ASP A 111 8.83 6.07 -8.41
CA ASP A 111 7.98 5.68 -9.53
C ASP A 111 6.91 6.76 -9.84
N ALA A 112 6.24 7.29 -8.80
CA ALA A 112 5.24 8.35 -8.97
C ALA A 112 5.85 9.65 -9.51
N ILE A 113 7.04 10.05 -9.02
CA ILE A 113 7.75 11.24 -9.50
C ILE A 113 8.16 11.05 -10.97
N SER A 114 8.76 9.90 -11.31
CA SER A 114 9.19 9.60 -12.69
C SER A 114 8.01 9.49 -13.67
N SER A 115 6.83 9.08 -13.18
CA SER A 115 5.57 9.06 -13.93
C SER A 115 4.87 10.42 -14.05
N GLY A 116 5.44 11.49 -13.47
CA GLY A 116 4.91 12.86 -13.59
C GLY A 116 3.71 13.17 -12.69
N VAL A 117 3.53 12.43 -11.60
CA VAL A 117 2.47 12.71 -10.61
C VAL A 117 2.71 14.08 -9.98
N LYS A 118 1.66 14.92 -9.96
CA LYS A 118 1.70 16.22 -9.29
C LYS A 118 1.41 16.08 -7.81
N PHE A 119 2.28 16.64 -6.97
CA PHE A 119 2.14 16.63 -5.52
C PHE A 119 1.78 18.02 -4.99
N LEU A 120 0.73 18.09 -4.18
CA LEU A 120 0.40 19.23 -3.32
C LEU A 120 0.88 18.86 -1.92
N MET A 121 2.11 19.28 -1.63
CA MET A 121 2.82 18.99 -0.37
C MET A 121 2.38 19.95 0.73
N ASP A 122 2.33 19.49 1.96
CA ASP A 122 1.89 20.27 3.13
C ASP A 122 0.46 20.84 2.96
N HIS A 123 -0.43 20.03 2.37
CA HIS A 123 -1.85 20.36 2.21
C HIS A 123 -2.73 19.44 3.05
N GLU A 124 -3.56 20.06 3.88
CA GLU A 124 -4.52 19.40 4.76
C GLU A 124 -5.91 19.39 4.11
N LEU A 125 -6.54 18.22 4.04
CA LEU A 125 -7.93 18.08 3.61
C LEU A 125 -8.85 18.57 4.74
N LEU A 126 -9.66 19.58 4.45
CA LEU A 126 -10.62 20.13 5.40
C LEU A 126 -12.03 19.58 5.19
N ASP A 127 -12.47 19.53 3.92
CA ASP A 127 -13.82 19.09 3.58
C ASP A 127 -13.88 18.52 2.15
N ILE A 128 -14.90 17.71 1.88
CA ILE A 128 -15.19 17.13 0.56
C ILE A 128 -16.41 17.83 -0.01
N GLY A 129 -16.24 18.47 -1.17
CA GLY A 129 -17.33 19.12 -1.88
C GLY A 129 -18.23 18.09 -2.54
N VAL A 130 -19.47 17.98 -2.06
CA VAL A 130 -20.48 17.05 -2.59
C VAL A 130 -21.69 17.82 -3.11
N VAL A 131 -22.09 17.54 -4.35
CA VAL A 131 -23.30 18.07 -4.98
C VAL A 131 -24.13 16.90 -5.51
N ASP A 132 -25.41 16.83 -5.13
CA ASP A 132 -26.32 15.74 -5.53
C ASP A 132 -25.74 14.32 -5.29
N GLY A 133 -25.02 14.15 -4.17
CA GLY A 133 -24.38 12.89 -3.80
C GLY A 133 -23.12 12.55 -4.59
N LYS A 134 -22.61 13.47 -5.43
CA LYS A 134 -21.38 13.29 -6.22
C LYS A 134 -20.26 14.18 -5.69
N CYS A 135 -19.05 13.63 -5.65
CA CYS A 135 -17.85 14.40 -5.34
C CYS A 135 -17.53 15.35 -6.50
N GLU A 136 -17.45 16.65 -6.21
CA GLU A 136 -17.06 17.70 -7.17
C GLU A 136 -15.67 18.29 -6.86
N GLY A 137 -15.12 17.98 -5.69
CA GLY A 137 -13.81 18.48 -5.28
C GLY A 137 -13.56 18.33 -3.79
N VAL A 138 -12.51 19.01 -3.35
CA VAL A 138 -12.11 19.08 -1.94
C VAL A 138 -11.74 20.50 -1.57
N VAL A 139 -11.87 20.83 -0.29
CA VAL A 139 -11.33 22.06 0.29
C VAL A 139 -10.02 21.72 0.96
N LEU A 140 -8.93 22.33 0.49
CA LEU A 140 -7.60 22.14 1.07
C LEU A 140 -7.13 23.39 1.79
N ARG A 141 -6.36 23.18 2.85
CA ARG A 141 -5.56 24.21 3.50
C ARG A 141 -4.09 24.00 3.19
N ASP A 142 -3.43 25.02 2.67
CA ASP A 142 -1.97 25.09 2.64
C ASP A 142 -1.47 25.36 4.07
N ILE A 143 -0.71 24.42 4.62
CA ILE A 143 -0.21 24.50 6.00
C ILE A 143 0.82 25.61 6.16
N GLN A 144 1.62 25.88 5.12
CA GLN A 144 2.70 26.87 5.19
C GLN A 144 2.15 28.30 5.13
N SER A 145 1.21 28.57 4.22
CA SER A 145 0.64 29.92 4.04
C SER A 145 -0.62 30.17 4.88
N GLY A 146 -1.31 29.10 5.30
CA GLY A 146 -2.63 29.19 5.92
C GLY A 146 -3.78 29.42 4.94
N GLY A 147 -3.50 29.52 3.63
CA GLY A 147 -4.50 29.73 2.59
C GLY A 147 -5.46 28.54 2.47
N ILE A 148 -6.74 28.84 2.24
CA ILE A 148 -7.79 27.83 2.04
C ILE A 148 -8.35 28.00 0.64
N TYR A 149 -8.41 26.91 -0.13
CA TYR A 149 -8.88 26.97 -1.50
C TYR A 149 -9.53 25.66 -1.96
N PRO A 150 -10.48 25.73 -2.90
CA PRO A 150 -11.08 24.54 -3.48
C PRO A 150 -10.16 23.92 -4.55
N VAL A 151 -10.13 22.59 -4.61
CA VAL A 151 -9.54 21.81 -5.71
C VAL A 151 -10.65 20.95 -6.31
N LEU A 152 -11.04 21.27 -7.53
CA LEU A 152 -12.05 20.51 -8.26
C LEU A 152 -11.48 19.17 -8.73
N CYS A 153 -12.24 18.09 -8.54
CA CYS A 153 -11.86 16.77 -9.03
C CYS A 153 -13.11 15.96 -9.42
N LYS A 154 -12.98 15.14 -10.47
CA LYS A 154 -14.05 14.24 -10.92
C LYS A 154 -14.12 12.94 -10.11
N ALA A 155 -13.05 12.63 -9.40
CA ALA A 155 -12.89 11.45 -8.58
C ALA A 155 -11.95 11.77 -7.42
N LEU A 156 -12.28 11.28 -6.24
CA LEU A 156 -11.50 11.42 -5.02
C LEU A 156 -11.13 10.04 -4.50
N VAL A 157 -9.84 9.84 -4.21
CA VAL A 157 -9.34 8.65 -3.51
C VAL A 157 -8.81 9.12 -2.16
N ILE A 158 -9.35 8.54 -1.08
CA ILE A 158 -8.93 8.83 0.29
C ILE A 158 -7.96 7.74 0.74
N ALA A 159 -6.74 8.14 1.08
CA ALA A 159 -5.66 7.26 1.53
C ALA A 159 -4.90 7.89 2.71
N THR A 160 -5.64 8.38 3.71
CA THR A 160 -5.12 9.20 4.83
C THR A 160 -4.41 8.43 5.93
N GLY A 161 -4.39 7.10 5.85
CA GLY A 161 -4.01 6.22 6.96
C GLY A 161 -5.17 5.97 7.91
N GLY A 162 -4.88 5.28 9.01
CA GLY A 162 -5.83 5.08 10.12
C GLY A 162 -5.90 6.28 11.06
#